data_AF-A0A0G1ECU0-F1
#
_entry.id   AF-A0A0G1ECU0-F1
#
_cell.length_a   1.000
_cell.length_b   1.000
_cell.length_c   1.000
_cell.angle_alpha   90.00
_cell.angle_beta   90.00
_cell.angle_gamma   90.00
#
_symmetry.space_group_name_H-M   'P 1'
#
loop_
_entity.id
_entity.type
_entity.pdbx_description
1 polymer ?
#
loop_
_entity_poly.entity_id
_entity_poly.type
_entity_poly.pdbx_seq_one_letter_code
_entity_poly.pdbx_strand_id
1 'polypeptide(L)'
;MQPSFFREMPKFKTPDEELDYLRAHVAKREEELIQAGHFEHTKDSAAKEVVGTYKNIPASEVLHSSNIINQKETEGIVLALKPEIHDNVMEELLGIVITKGIRNALSVVEAMGNPHVEDDFHRLLVQYLKTGQVISDLKEGTPLYKSLNMTLFEVTLPPPTDEADKSKGFKEFIGAMEQFYAGMQSISLDKKNEKEIYFTLEVALGNQSDEVVIYAGVPNKHLSLFEKQVLAFYHHAKIREVADDYNIFNTDGGSVGAYATFAERGVMPIKTYDNIEHDPMNMILNVFSKLKTEGEGAAIQLVVAPAGDKFINEFHMILDDVKDGMSVKHVNLIKL
;
A
#
# COMPACT_ATOMS: atom_id res chain seq x y z
N MET A 1 -27.94 36.74 11.32
CA MET A 1 -28.56 35.40 11.19
C MET A 1 -29.01 35.26 9.74
N GLN A 2 -28.26 34.52 8.91
CA GLN A 2 -28.78 34.13 7.60
C GLN A 2 -29.95 33.17 7.85
N PRO A 3 -31.10 33.34 7.17
CA PRO A 3 -32.23 32.44 7.35
C PRO A 3 -31.81 31.06 6.85
N SER A 4 -31.80 30.07 7.75
CA SER A 4 -31.61 28.67 7.38
C SER A 4 -32.70 28.27 6.37
N PHE A 5 -32.31 27.83 5.19
CA PHE A 5 -33.22 27.28 4.20
C PHE A 5 -33.77 25.90 4.65
N PHE A 6 -33.10 25.26 5.62
CA PHE A 6 -33.55 24.05 6.29
C PHE A 6 -34.45 24.43 7.47
N ARG A 7 -35.78 24.36 7.27
CA ARG A 7 -36.77 24.71 8.31
C ARG A 7 -37.14 23.52 9.20
N GLU A 8 -37.21 22.33 8.63
CA GLU A 8 -37.44 21.06 9.33
C GLU A 8 -36.66 19.98 8.59
N MET A 9 -35.74 19.31 9.29
CA MET A 9 -34.93 18.24 8.70
C MET A 9 -35.43 16.88 9.14
N PRO A 10 -35.63 15.95 8.20
CA PRO A 10 -35.93 14.57 8.54
C PRO A 10 -34.70 13.89 9.15
N LYS A 11 -34.93 12.86 9.97
CA LYS A 11 -33.86 11.99 10.45
C LYS A 11 -33.57 10.93 9.39
N PHE A 12 -32.45 11.07 8.67
CA PHE A 12 -32.05 10.17 7.61
C PHE A 12 -31.65 8.81 8.18
N LYS A 13 -32.22 7.75 7.60
CA LYS A 13 -31.92 6.36 7.96
C LYS A 13 -30.92 5.72 7.01
N THR A 14 -30.68 6.32 5.85
CA THR A 14 -29.68 5.87 4.87
C THR A 14 -28.91 7.06 4.29
N PRO A 15 -27.67 6.87 3.82
CA PRO A 15 -26.90 7.91 3.13
C PRO A 15 -27.59 8.42 1.85
N ASP A 16 -28.34 7.56 1.15
CA ASP A 16 -29.05 7.94 -0.08
C ASP A 16 -30.20 8.94 0.19
N GLU A 17 -30.94 8.76 1.29
CA GLU A 17 -32.01 9.70 1.70
C GLU A 17 -31.45 11.10 2.01
N GLU A 18 -30.29 11.14 2.67
CA GLU A 18 -29.57 12.37 2.98
C GLU A 18 -29.08 13.07 1.71
N LEU A 19 -28.48 12.31 0.79
CA LEU A 19 -27.96 12.82 -0.47
C LEU A 19 -29.06 13.40 -1.37
N ASP A 20 -30.20 12.71 -1.48
CA ASP A 20 -31.33 13.15 -2.29
C ASP A 20 -31.98 14.42 -1.71
N TYR A 21 -32.07 14.52 -0.39
CA TYR A 21 -32.54 15.74 0.28
C TYR A 21 -31.64 16.94 -0.03
N LEU A 22 -30.32 16.76 0.05
CA LEU A 22 -29.35 17.83 -0.24
C LEU A 22 -29.40 18.24 -1.72
N ARG A 23 -29.49 17.28 -2.64
CA ARG A 23 -29.65 17.55 -4.08
C ARG A 23 -30.89 18.37 -4.39
N ALA A 24 -32.02 18.06 -3.76
CA ALA A 24 -33.26 18.82 -3.93
C ALA A 24 -33.11 20.28 -3.43
N HIS A 25 -32.40 20.50 -2.33
CA HIS A 25 -32.13 21.84 -1.80
C HIS A 25 -31.14 22.62 -2.67
N VAL A 26 -30.12 21.96 -3.23
CA VAL A 26 -29.21 22.58 -4.20
C VAL A 26 -29.96 23.01 -5.45
N ALA A 27 -30.81 22.15 -6.02
CA ALA A 27 -31.59 22.47 -7.22
C ALA A 27 -32.55 23.66 -6.97
N LYS A 28 -33.22 23.68 -5.82
CA LYS A 28 -34.07 24.82 -5.43
C LYS A 28 -33.27 26.10 -5.25
N ARG A 29 -32.09 26.02 -4.64
CA ARG A 29 -31.22 27.19 -4.43
C ARG A 29 -30.66 27.71 -5.75
N GLU A 30 -30.33 26.81 -6.68
CA GLU A 30 -29.94 27.15 -8.04
C GLU A 30 -31.06 27.93 -8.75
N GLU A 31 -32.32 27.47 -8.69
CA GLU A 31 -33.47 28.20 -9.23
C GLU A 31 -33.66 29.59 -8.60
N GLU A 32 -33.50 29.72 -7.28
CA GLU A 32 -33.59 31.01 -6.58
C GLU A 32 -32.50 31.99 -7.02
N LEU A 33 -31.26 31.52 -7.20
CA LEU A 33 -30.15 32.35 -7.65
C LEU A 33 -30.32 32.76 -9.13
N ILE A 34 -30.83 31.86 -9.98
CA ILE A 34 -31.18 32.18 -11.38
C ILE A 34 -32.26 33.27 -11.41
N GLN A 35 -33.32 33.15 -10.59
CA GLN A 35 -34.39 34.15 -10.51
C GLN A 35 -33.91 35.50 -9.95
N ALA A 36 -32.90 35.50 -9.10
CA ALA A 36 -32.26 36.70 -8.57
C ALA A 36 -31.29 37.39 -9.55
N GLY A 37 -31.11 36.84 -10.76
CA GLY A 37 -30.28 37.42 -11.82
C GLY A 37 -28.81 37.01 -11.78
N HIS A 38 -28.45 35.95 -11.05
CA HIS A 38 -27.11 35.36 -11.06
C HIS A 38 -27.02 34.21 -12.07
N PHE A 39 -26.29 34.44 -13.17
CA PHE A 39 -26.19 33.49 -14.29
C PHE A 39 -24.83 32.77 -14.39
N GLU A 40 -23.77 33.28 -13.76
CA GLU A 40 -22.44 32.66 -13.77
C GLU A 40 -22.23 31.81 -12.50
N HIS A 41 -21.73 30.58 -12.67
CA HIS A 41 -21.38 29.64 -11.58
C HIS A 41 -22.52 29.36 -10.58
N THR A 42 -23.77 29.46 -11.02
CA THR A 42 -24.95 29.40 -10.15
C THR A 42 -25.09 28.04 -9.45
N LYS A 43 -24.73 26.96 -10.14
CA LYS A 43 -24.78 25.60 -9.60
C LYS A 43 -23.74 25.34 -8.51
N ASP A 44 -22.50 25.76 -8.73
CA ASP A 44 -21.41 25.60 -7.76
C ASP A 44 -21.63 26.50 -6.53
N SER A 45 -22.15 27.71 -6.75
CA SER A 45 -22.48 28.64 -5.68
C SER A 45 -23.65 28.14 -4.83
N ALA A 46 -24.70 27.59 -5.47
CA ALA A 46 -25.82 26.95 -4.79
C ALA A 46 -25.36 25.75 -3.95
N ALA A 47 -24.53 24.86 -4.51
CA ALA A 47 -23.99 23.72 -3.81
C ALA A 47 -23.15 24.15 -2.60
N LYS A 48 -22.26 25.13 -2.78
CA LYS A 48 -21.38 25.64 -1.71
C LYS A 48 -22.16 26.28 -0.57
N GLU A 49 -23.21 27.05 -0.86
CA GLU A 49 -24.09 27.65 0.17
C GLU A 49 -24.88 26.60 0.94
N VAL A 50 -25.47 25.62 0.23
CA VAL A 50 -26.28 24.55 0.85
C VAL A 50 -25.41 23.65 1.73
N VAL A 51 -24.26 23.19 1.22
CA VAL A 51 -23.31 22.36 1.97
C VAL A 51 -22.69 23.15 3.14
N GLY A 52 -22.32 24.41 2.91
CA GLY A 52 -21.77 25.28 3.96
C GLY A 52 -22.75 25.50 5.11
N THR A 53 -24.04 25.58 4.81
CA THR A 53 -25.09 25.70 5.83
C THR A 53 -25.31 24.35 6.55
N TYR A 54 -25.35 23.25 5.79
CA TYR A 54 -25.56 21.90 6.32
C TYR A 54 -24.44 21.45 7.27
N LYS A 55 -23.19 21.82 6.98
CA LYS A 55 -22.00 21.55 7.81
C LYS A 55 -22.14 22.01 9.26
N ASN A 56 -22.89 23.08 9.50
CA ASN A 56 -23.03 23.66 10.84
C ASN A 56 -24.10 22.95 11.69
N ILE A 57 -24.75 21.92 11.15
CA ILE A 57 -25.84 21.22 11.84
C ILE A 57 -25.29 19.95 12.50
N PRO A 58 -25.55 19.71 13.80
CA PRO A 58 -25.05 18.53 14.48
C PRO A 58 -25.58 17.23 13.86
N ALA A 59 -24.71 16.26 13.63
CA ALA A 59 -25.07 14.94 13.08
C ALA A 59 -26.20 14.25 13.86
N SER A 60 -26.30 14.49 15.17
CA SER A 60 -27.38 13.96 16.04
C SER A 60 -28.78 14.49 15.72
N GLU A 61 -28.88 15.64 15.05
CA GLU A 61 -30.14 16.26 14.65
C GLU A 61 -30.63 15.73 13.30
N VAL A 62 -29.71 15.25 12.45
CA VAL A 62 -29.99 14.87 11.06
C VAL A 62 -29.92 13.38 10.79
N LEU A 63 -29.08 12.65 11.52
CA LEU A 63 -28.87 11.22 11.30
C LEU A 63 -29.62 10.40 12.35
N HIS A 64 -30.13 9.24 11.93
CA HIS A 64 -30.60 8.21 12.85
C HIS A 64 -29.42 7.66 13.66
N SER A 65 -29.65 7.28 14.92
CA SER A 65 -28.59 6.84 15.85
C SER A 65 -27.78 5.63 15.36
N SER A 66 -28.32 4.84 14.45
CA SER A 66 -27.63 3.71 13.80
C SER A 66 -26.57 4.12 12.78
N ASN A 67 -26.61 5.37 12.29
CA ASN A 67 -25.72 5.89 11.24
C ASN A 67 -24.78 6.99 11.77
N ILE A 68 -24.86 7.29 13.07
CA ILE A 68 -23.95 8.23 13.70
C ILE A 68 -22.65 7.48 13.99
N ILE A 69 -21.57 7.94 13.35
CA ILE A 69 -20.22 7.45 13.61
C ILE A 69 -19.87 7.77 15.07
N ASN A 70 -19.45 6.76 15.83
CA ASN A 70 -19.08 6.96 17.24
C ASN A 70 -17.68 7.58 17.36
N GLN A 71 -17.37 8.19 18.51
CA GLN A 71 -16.12 8.93 18.68
C GLN A 71 -14.85 8.09 18.42
N LYS A 72 -14.87 6.79 18.75
CA LYS A 72 -13.74 5.89 18.54
C LYS A 72 -13.54 5.55 17.07
N GLU A 73 -14.63 5.38 16.32
CA GLU A 73 -14.61 5.23 14.86
C GLU A 73 -14.16 6.52 14.19
N THR A 74 -14.63 7.68 14.65
CA THR A 74 -14.20 8.99 14.14
C THR A 74 -12.69 9.17 14.35
N GLU A 75 -12.16 8.86 15.53
CA GLU A 75 -10.73 8.94 15.81
C GLU A 75 -9.92 7.96 14.94
N GLY A 76 -10.43 6.75 14.70
CA GLY A 76 -9.80 5.78 13.78
C GLY A 76 -9.81 6.24 12.32
N ILE A 77 -10.92 6.82 11.85
CA ILE A 77 -11.07 7.37 10.51
C ILE A 77 -10.17 8.60 10.32
N VAL A 78 -10.11 9.51 11.31
CA VAL A 78 -9.24 10.69 11.28
C VAL A 78 -7.76 10.29 11.29
N LEU A 79 -7.39 9.26 12.04
CA LEU A 79 -6.01 8.74 12.04
C LEU A 79 -5.63 8.11 10.69
N ALA A 80 -6.61 7.53 9.98
CA ALA A 80 -6.45 6.91 8.66
C ALA A 80 -6.59 7.90 7.48
N LEU A 81 -7.01 9.15 7.72
CA LEU A 81 -7.19 10.19 6.71
C LEU A 81 -6.28 11.38 7.03
N LYS A 82 -4.96 11.15 7.09
CA LYS A 82 -4.02 12.28 7.16
C LYS A 82 -4.12 13.07 5.85
N PRO A 83 -4.33 14.40 5.90
CA PRO A 83 -4.43 15.21 4.68
C PRO A 83 -3.09 15.23 3.94
N GLU A 84 -3.13 15.02 2.63
CA GLU A 84 -1.97 15.14 1.75
C GLU A 84 -2.05 16.41 0.90
N ILE A 85 -0.90 16.84 0.38
CA ILE A 85 -0.76 18.10 -0.38
C ILE A 85 -1.67 18.13 -1.64
N HIS A 86 -2.17 16.96 -2.07
CA HIS A 86 -2.96 16.77 -3.28
C HIS A 86 -4.45 16.43 -3.06
N ASP A 87 -5.00 16.65 -1.87
CA ASP A 87 -6.40 16.31 -1.53
C ASP A 87 -7.43 16.79 -2.59
N ASN A 88 -7.29 18.01 -3.13
CA ASN A 88 -8.20 18.53 -4.17
C ASN A 88 -8.14 17.73 -5.49
N VAL A 89 -6.94 17.29 -5.89
CA VAL A 89 -6.76 16.47 -7.10
C VAL A 89 -7.37 15.09 -6.86
N MET A 90 -7.16 14.52 -5.67
CA MET A 90 -7.74 13.22 -5.30
C MET A 90 -9.26 13.26 -5.25
N GLU A 91 -9.85 14.35 -4.75
CA GLU A 91 -11.31 14.57 -4.78
C GLU A 91 -11.85 14.61 -6.22
N GLU A 92 -11.19 15.32 -7.14
CA GLU A 92 -11.58 15.36 -8.55
C GLU A 92 -11.47 13.98 -9.21
N LEU A 93 -10.37 13.26 -8.98
CA LEU A 93 -10.15 11.92 -9.49
C LEU A 93 -11.19 10.93 -8.95
N LEU A 94 -11.54 11.01 -7.68
CA LEU A 94 -12.67 10.28 -7.09
C LEU A 94 -14.00 10.62 -7.77
N GLY A 95 -14.23 11.91 -8.06
CA GLY A 95 -15.38 12.34 -8.86
C GLY A 95 -15.43 11.66 -10.23
N ILE A 96 -14.28 11.49 -10.89
CA ILE A 96 -14.17 10.76 -12.17
C ILE A 96 -14.42 9.26 -11.97
N VAL A 97 -13.92 8.64 -10.90
CA VAL A 97 -14.21 7.24 -10.57
C VAL A 97 -15.71 7.01 -10.45
N ILE A 98 -16.41 7.87 -9.70
CA ILE A 98 -17.85 7.76 -9.45
C ILE A 98 -18.67 8.02 -10.72
N THR A 99 -18.28 9.01 -11.53
CA THR A 99 -19.10 9.46 -12.68
C THR A 99 -18.74 8.79 -14.01
N LYS A 100 -17.49 8.35 -14.19
CA LYS A 100 -16.94 7.82 -15.44
C LYS A 100 -16.24 6.46 -15.29
N GLY A 101 -16.06 5.96 -14.06
CA GLY A 101 -15.46 4.66 -13.78
C GLY A 101 -13.93 4.68 -13.66
N ILE A 102 -13.39 3.66 -12.99
CA ILE A 102 -11.97 3.54 -12.59
C ILE A 102 -11.02 3.64 -13.80
N ARG A 103 -11.32 2.98 -14.92
CA ARG A 103 -10.40 2.98 -16.08
C ARG A 103 -10.20 4.37 -16.69
N ASN A 104 -11.25 5.18 -16.72
CA ASN A 104 -11.16 6.56 -17.21
C ASN A 104 -10.39 7.45 -16.24
N ALA A 105 -10.60 7.27 -14.92
CA ALA A 105 -9.82 7.97 -13.91
C ALA A 105 -8.32 7.60 -13.99
N LEU A 106 -7.99 6.31 -14.14
CA LEU A 106 -6.61 5.86 -14.37
C LEU A 106 -5.99 6.49 -15.63
N SER A 107 -6.76 6.58 -16.72
CA SER A 107 -6.27 7.20 -17.96
C SER A 107 -5.99 8.71 -17.79
N VAL A 108 -6.77 9.40 -16.94
CA VAL A 108 -6.53 10.80 -16.60
C VAL A 108 -5.24 10.94 -15.79
N VAL A 109 -5.06 10.09 -14.77
CA VAL A 109 -3.84 10.07 -13.95
C VAL A 109 -2.60 9.74 -14.78
N GLU A 110 -2.66 8.72 -15.64
CA GLU A 110 -1.58 8.39 -16.59
C GLU A 110 -1.22 9.61 -17.46
N ALA A 111 -2.22 10.39 -17.91
CA ALA A 111 -2.03 11.58 -18.72
C ALA A 111 -1.45 12.79 -17.95
N MET A 112 -1.58 12.82 -16.62
CA MET A 112 -0.96 13.85 -15.78
C MET A 112 0.57 13.70 -15.76
N GLY A 113 1.09 12.48 -16.00
CA GLY A 113 2.53 12.21 -16.05
C GLY A 113 3.25 12.50 -14.73
N ASN A 114 2.52 12.44 -13.60
CA ASN A 114 3.05 12.70 -12.27
C ASN A 114 3.00 11.39 -11.44
N PRO A 115 4.14 10.71 -11.25
CA PRO A 115 4.23 9.46 -10.50
C PRO A 115 3.80 9.58 -9.03
N HIS A 116 3.98 10.75 -8.42
CA HIS A 116 3.54 10.99 -7.04
C HIS A 116 2.01 10.94 -6.96
N VAL A 117 1.31 11.68 -7.84
CA VAL A 117 -0.16 11.65 -7.92
C VAL A 117 -0.67 10.26 -8.34
N GLU A 118 0.04 9.57 -9.23
CA GLU A 118 -0.32 8.23 -9.66
C GLU A 118 -0.30 7.22 -8.51
N ASP A 119 0.76 7.26 -7.69
CA ASP A 119 0.92 6.40 -6.54
C ASP A 119 -0.13 6.67 -5.45
N ASP A 120 -0.37 7.95 -5.13
CA ASP A 120 -1.40 8.36 -4.17
C ASP A 120 -2.81 7.96 -4.63
N PHE A 121 -3.11 8.13 -5.93
CA PHE A 121 -4.40 7.73 -6.48
C PHE A 121 -4.56 6.20 -6.49
N HIS A 122 -3.50 5.44 -6.77
CA HIS A 122 -3.53 3.99 -6.65
C HIS A 122 -3.83 3.56 -5.21
N ARG A 123 -3.15 4.13 -4.22
CA ARG A 123 -3.42 3.87 -2.80
C ARG A 123 -4.88 4.15 -2.45
N LEU A 124 -5.40 5.29 -2.87
CA LEU A 124 -6.80 5.67 -2.65
C LEU A 124 -7.76 4.68 -3.31
N LEU A 125 -7.52 4.28 -4.56
CA LEU A 125 -8.33 3.28 -5.26
C LEU A 125 -8.32 1.93 -4.53
N VAL A 126 -7.17 1.49 -4.01
CA VAL A 126 -7.08 0.25 -3.23
C VAL A 126 -7.97 0.35 -1.98
N GLN A 127 -7.92 1.47 -1.26
CA GLN A 127 -8.78 1.68 -0.08
C GLN A 127 -10.26 1.75 -0.44
N TYR A 128 -10.60 2.42 -1.54
CA TYR A 128 -11.96 2.48 -2.06
C TYR A 128 -12.48 1.08 -2.43
N LEU A 129 -11.64 0.24 -3.06
CA LEU A 129 -11.99 -1.13 -3.42
C LEU A 129 -12.11 -2.04 -2.19
N LYS A 130 -11.25 -1.86 -1.19
CA LYS A 130 -11.29 -2.60 0.09
C LYS A 130 -12.52 -2.29 0.92
N THR A 131 -12.98 -1.04 0.93
CA THR A 131 -14.15 -0.58 1.68
C THR A 131 -15.47 -0.79 0.90
N GLY A 132 -15.42 -0.84 -0.43
CA GLY A 132 -16.56 -1.13 -1.30
C GLY A 132 -16.88 -2.62 -1.45
N GLN A 133 -18.05 -2.93 -2.02
CA GLN A 133 -18.44 -4.31 -2.39
C GLN A 133 -17.61 -4.92 -3.54
N VAL A 134 -16.75 -4.13 -4.20
CA VAL A 134 -16.10 -4.47 -5.49
C VAL A 134 -15.14 -5.66 -5.40
N ILE A 135 -14.47 -5.88 -4.26
CA ILE A 135 -13.61 -7.07 -4.09
C ILE A 135 -14.41 -8.37 -4.23
N SER A 136 -15.70 -8.36 -3.88
CA SER A 136 -16.58 -9.53 -3.97
C SER A 136 -16.80 -10.01 -5.42
N ASP A 137 -16.68 -9.11 -6.39
CA ASP A 137 -16.91 -9.39 -7.82
C ASP A 137 -15.62 -9.79 -8.56
N LEU A 138 -14.45 -9.63 -7.94
CA LEU A 138 -13.17 -10.02 -8.53
C LEU A 138 -13.01 -11.55 -8.48
N LYS A 139 -12.65 -12.14 -9.63
CA LYS A 139 -12.35 -13.56 -9.69
C LYS A 139 -11.13 -13.88 -8.82
N GLU A 140 -11.33 -14.75 -7.83
CA GLU A 140 -10.28 -15.23 -6.93
C GLU A 140 -9.11 -15.82 -7.74
N GLY A 141 -7.88 -15.44 -7.35
CA GLY A 141 -6.64 -15.95 -7.94
C GLY A 141 -6.12 -15.19 -9.15
N THR A 142 -6.81 -14.15 -9.63
CA THR A 142 -6.25 -13.21 -10.62
C THR A 142 -5.11 -12.38 -10.02
N PRO A 143 -4.12 -11.89 -10.81
CA PRO A 143 -3.06 -11.03 -10.29
C PRO A 143 -3.59 -9.81 -9.53
N LEU A 144 -4.62 -9.15 -10.08
CA LEU A 144 -5.27 -8.01 -9.43
C LEU A 144 -5.96 -8.37 -8.12
N TYR A 145 -6.65 -9.51 -8.05
CA TYR A 145 -7.23 -9.98 -6.80
C TYR A 145 -6.14 -10.21 -5.74
N LYS A 146 -5.00 -10.78 -6.13
CA LYS A 146 -3.88 -11.03 -5.20
C LYS A 146 -3.31 -9.71 -4.67
N SER A 147 -3.02 -8.73 -5.53
CA SER A 147 -2.44 -7.46 -5.11
C SER A 147 -3.37 -6.67 -4.19
N LEU A 148 -4.68 -6.74 -4.41
CA LEU A 148 -5.68 -6.09 -3.56
C LEU A 148 -5.94 -6.82 -2.24
N ASN A 149 -5.64 -8.12 -2.18
CA ASN A 149 -5.89 -8.97 -1.01
C ASN A 149 -4.61 -9.20 -0.18
N MET A 150 -3.85 -8.12 0.01
CA MET A 150 -2.68 -8.03 0.90
C MET A 150 -2.90 -6.95 1.96
N THR A 151 -2.27 -7.15 3.11
CA THR A 151 -2.17 -6.18 4.20
C THR A 151 -0.72 -5.76 4.35
N LEU A 152 -0.51 -4.45 4.49
CA LEU A 152 0.79 -3.87 4.76
C LEU A 152 1.00 -3.78 6.27
N PHE A 153 2.14 -4.25 6.75
CA PHE A 153 2.56 -4.11 8.14
C PHE A 153 3.82 -3.26 8.25
N GLU A 154 3.84 -2.36 9.22
CA GLU A 154 5.05 -1.77 9.76
C GLU A 154 5.65 -2.73 10.81
N VAL A 155 6.92 -3.07 10.65
CA VAL A 155 7.65 -3.98 11.53
C VAL A 155 8.78 -3.23 12.24
N THR A 156 8.69 -3.12 13.56
CA THR A 156 9.77 -2.57 14.39
C THR A 156 10.43 -3.69 15.17
N LEU A 157 11.75 -3.88 15.01
CA LEU A 157 12.53 -4.79 15.82
C LEU A 157 13.06 -4.08 17.08
N PRO A 158 13.22 -4.79 18.21
CA PRO A 158 13.80 -4.21 19.42
C PRO A 158 15.27 -3.80 19.19
N PRO A 159 15.75 -2.70 19.80
CA PRO A 159 17.14 -2.29 19.67
C PRO A 159 18.07 -3.33 20.35
N PRO A 160 19.28 -3.55 19.81
CA PRO A 160 20.27 -4.40 20.46
C PRO A 160 20.69 -3.80 21.81
N THR A 161 20.88 -4.65 22.82
CA THR A 161 21.14 -4.23 24.20
C THR A 161 22.60 -3.87 24.49
N ASP A 162 23.57 -4.30 23.67
CA ASP A 162 25.01 -4.02 23.86
C ASP A 162 25.77 -3.82 22.53
N GLU A 163 26.74 -2.88 22.52
CA GLU A 163 27.56 -2.56 21.33
C GLU A 163 28.64 -3.60 20.99
N ALA A 164 29.07 -4.42 21.96
CA ALA A 164 30.15 -5.40 21.80
C ALA A 164 29.75 -6.66 21.00
N ASP A 165 28.47 -6.84 20.70
CA ASP A 165 27.89 -8.05 20.09
C ASP A 165 27.46 -7.87 18.63
N LYS A 166 27.82 -6.77 17.95
CA LYS A 166 27.33 -6.45 16.59
C LYS A 166 27.58 -7.54 15.54
N SER A 167 28.74 -8.22 15.56
CA SER A 167 29.03 -9.32 14.61
C SER A 167 28.31 -10.63 14.96
N LYS A 168 28.14 -10.90 16.26
CA LYS A 168 27.39 -12.06 16.76
C LYS A 168 25.90 -11.90 16.47
N GLY A 169 25.37 -10.68 16.64
CA GLY A 169 24.01 -10.29 16.30
C GLY A 169 23.69 -10.43 14.81
N PHE A 170 24.64 -10.13 13.90
CA PHE A 170 24.41 -10.34 12.47
C PHE A 170 24.24 -11.82 12.11
N LYS A 171 25.07 -12.71 12.66
CA LYS A 171 24.93 -14.15 12.42
C LYS A 171 23.63 -14.71 13.01
N GLU A 172 23.27 -14.28 14.22
CA GLU A 172 22.00 -14.63 14.85
C GLU A 172 20.80 -14.12 14.05
N PHE A 173 20.88 -12.89 13.50
CA PHE A 173 19.90 -12.32 12.60
C PHE A 173 19.73 -13.15 11.33
N ILE A 174 20.83 -13.55 10.67
CA ILE A 174 20.76 -14.44 9.49
C ILE A 174 20.07 -15.76 9.84
N GLY A 175 20.44 -16.40 10.95
CA GLY A 175 19.80 -17.64 11.39
C GLY A 175 18.30 -17.48 11.69
N ALA A 176 17.90 -16.37 12.33
CA ALA A 176 16.49 -16.06 12.58
C ALA A 176 15.72 -15.84 11.26
N MET A 177 16.32 -15.11 10.31
CA MET A 177 15.72 -14.87 9.00
C MET A 177 15.61 -16.14 8.16
N GLU A 178 16.60 -17.05 8.22
CA GLU A 178 16.50 -18.37 7.58
C GLU A 178 15.28 -19.15 8.07
N GLN A 179 15.04 -19.16 9.39
CA GLN A 179 13.88 -19.83 9.96
C GLN A 179 12.57 -19.13 9.61
N PHE A 180 12.55 -17.79 9.62
CA PHE A 180 11.41 -17.01 9.14
C PHE A 180 11.05 -17.36 7.70
N TYR A 181 12.03 -17.36 6.78
CA TYR A 181 11.81 -17.72 5.38
C TYR A 181 11.34 -19.18 5.23
N ALA A 182 11.91 -20.10 6.00
CA ALA A 182 11.48 -21.50 6.02
C ALA A 182 10.02 -21.64 6.46
N GLY A 183 9.61 -20.94 7.52
CA GLY A 183 8.21 -20.90 7.97
C GLY A 183 7.27 -20.28 6.93
N MET A 184 7.71 -19.20 6.29
CA MET A 184 6.95 -18.51 5.25
C MET A 184 6.82 -19.28 3.94
N GLN A 185 7.60 -20.37 3.71
CA GLN A 185 7.36 -21.28 2.56
C GLN A 185 5.93 -21.85 2.56
N SER A 186 5.31 -21.96 3.75
CA SER A 186 3.96 -22.51 3.93
C SER A 186 2.82 -21.61 3.42
N ILE A 187 3.11 -20.40 2.94
CA ILE A 187 2.07 -19.55 2.29
C ILE A 187 1.61 -20.13 0.95
N SER A 188 2.43 -20.98 0.31
CA SER A 188 2.00 -21.69 -0.88
C SER A 188 1.32 -23.01 -0.52
N LEU A 189 0.13 -23.23 -1.09
CA LEU A 189 -0.66 -24.45 -0.85
C LEU A 189 -0.16 -25.64 -1.67
N ASP A 190 0.53 -25.38 -2.78
CA ASP A 190 1.02 -26.39 -3.71
C ASP A 190 2.54 -26.30 -3.86
N LYS A 191 3.18 -27.43 -4.15
CA LYS A 191 4.66 -27.51 -4.22
C LYS A 191 5.29 -26.63 -5.30
N LYS A 192 4.54 -26.23 -6.32
CA LYS A 192 5.04 -25.46 -7.46
C LYS A 192 4.71 -23.99 -7.36
N ASN A 193 3.93 -23.60 -6.34
CA ASN A 193 3.35 -22.28 -6.22
C ASN A 193 2.69 -21.82 -7.53
N GLU A 194 1.84 -22.67 -8.13
CA GLU A 194 1.15 -22.39 -9.40
C GLU A 194 0.28 -21.13 -9.31
N LYS A 195 -0.17 -20.80 -8.09
CA LYS A 195 -0.90 -19.57 -7.78
C LYS A 195 0.00 -18.38 -7.52
N GLU A 196 1.32 -18.47 -7.72
CA GLU A 196 2.28 -17.37 -7.57
C GLU A 196 2.02 -16.54 -6.31
N ILE A 197 1.84 -17.22 -5.17
CA ILE A 197 1.62 -16.55 -3.89
C ILE A 197 2.96 -16.01 -3.42
N TYR A 198 2.99 -14.75 -3.00
CA TYR A 198 4.19 -14.07 -2.53
C TYR A 198 3.87 -13.18 -1.33
N PHE A 199 4.91 -12.76 -0.64
CA PHE A 199 4.89 -11.66 0.31
C PHE A 199 6.04 -10.71 -0.02
N THR A 200 5.99 -9.49 0.51
CA THR A 200 7.04 -8.50 0.31
C THR A 200 7.71 -8.15 1.64
N LEU A 201 8.98 -7.81 1.58
CA LEU A 201 9.73 -7.17 2.65
C LEU A 201 10.37 -5.91 2.08
N GLU A 202 10.22 -4.80 2.78
CA GLU A 202 10.53 -3.48 2.25
C GLU A 202 11.28 -2.66 3.28
N VAL A 203 12.25 -1.91 2.82
CA VAL A 203 12.90 -0.84 3.57
C VAL A 203 12.61 0.45 2.84
N ALA A 204 11.93 1.38 3.49
CA ALA A 204 11.43 2.58 2.83
C ALA A 204 11.62 3.85 3.67
N LEU A 205 11.85 4.94 2.96
CA LEU A 205 11.83 6.31 3.45
C LEU A 205 10.88 7.09 2.54
N GLY A 206 9.75 7.52 3.09
CA GLY A 206 8.79 8.34 2.36
C GLY A 206 9.35 9.74 2.07
N ASN A 207 8.86 10.37 1.00
CA ASN A 207 9.32 11.68 0.53
C ASN A 207 9.01 12.87 1.48
N GLN A 208 8.28 12.62 2.58
CA GLN A 208 7.91 13.58 3.62
C GLN A 208 8.30 13.08 5.02
N SER A 209 9.24 12.13 5.12
CA SER A 209 9.66 11.50 6.36
C SER A 209 11.18 11.51 6.50
N ASP A 210 11.69 11.54 7.73
CA ASP A 210 13.09 11.30 8.08
C ASP A 210 13.31 9.91 8.72
N GLU A 211 12.24 9.13 8.90
CA GLU A 211 12.27 7.81 9.51
C GLU A 211 12.31 6.72 8.44
N VAL A 212 13.35 5.86 8.50
CA VAL A 212 13.41 4.64 7.70
C VAL A 212 12.56 3.57 8.37
N VAL A 213 11.59 3.04 7.62
CA VAL A 213 10.60 2.09 8.11
C VAL A 213 10.74 0.76 7.37
N ILE A 214 10.56 -0.35 8.10
CA ILE A 214 10.50 -1.69 7.52
C ILE A 214 9.03 -2.07 7.33
N TYR A 215 8.65 -2.41 6.10
CA TYR A 215 7.32 -2.88 5.78
C TYR A 215 7.30 -4.34 5.35
N ALA A 216 6.16 -4.98 5.53
CA ALA A 216 5.87 -6.30 5.00
C ALA A 216 4.47 -6.35 4.39
N GLY A 217 4.38 -6.62 3.08
CA GLY A 217 3.12 -6.89 2.40
C GLY A 217 2.80 -8.38 2.46
N VAL A 218 1.72 -8.74 3.14
CA VAL A 218 1.37 -10.15 3.42
C VAL A 218 -0.03 -10.47 2.90
N PRO A 219 -0.25 -11.59 2.19
CA PRO A 219 -1.60 -11.99 1.79
C PRO A 219 -2.53 -12.18 2.99
N ASN A 220 -3.77 -11.71 2.89
CA ASN A 220 -4.73 -11.67 4.00
C ASN A 220 -5.00 -13.05 4.66
N LYS A 221 -4.82 -14.14 3.91
CA LYS A 221 -4.98 -15.51 4.44
C LYS A 221 -3.84 -15.94 5.37
N HIS A 222 -2.71 -15.23 5.36
CA HIS A 222 -1.46 -15.62 6.03
C HIS A 222 -0.99 -14.60 7.08
N LEU A 223 -1.82 -13.62 7.46
CA LEU A 223 -1.46 -12.60 8.47
C LEU A 223 -1.03 -13.23 9.79
N SER A 224 -1.84 -14.16 10.32
CA SER A 224 -1.52 -14.85 11.58
C SER A 224 -0.26 -15.71 11.50
N LEU A 225 0.03 -16.29 10.33
CA LEU A 225 1.27 -17.03 10.11
C LEU A 225 2.45 -16.06 10.20
N PHE A 226 2.40 -14.97 9.44
CA PHE A 226 3.46 -13.96 9.43
C PHE A 226 3.75 -13.41 10.83
N GLU A 227 2.73 -12.97 11.56
CA GLU A 227 2.90 -12.45 12.92
C GLU A 227 3.56 -13.47 13.84
N LYS A 228 3.11 -14.74 13.81
CA LYS A 228 3.72 -15.81 14.60
C LYS A 228 5.17 -16.08 14.20
N GLN A 229 5.49 -16.07 12.91
CA GLN A 229 6.86 -16.27 12.44
C GLN A 229 7.78 -15.15 12.91
N VAL A 230 7.36 -13.89 12.81
CA VAL A 230 8.15 -12.75 13.30
C VAL A 230 8.33 -12.82 14.82
N LEU A 231 7.24 -13.01 15.56
CA LEU A 231 7.25 -13.00 17.04
C LEU A 231 7.95 -14.22 17.65
N ALA A 232 8.03 -15.34 16.94
CA ALA A 232 8.75 -16.54 17.41
C ALA A 232 10.26 -16.29 17.58
N PHE A 233 10.85 -15.43 16.75
CA PHE A 233 12.26 -15.07 16.81
C PHE A 233 12.48 -13.71 17.47
N TYR A 234 11.57 -12.76 17.26
CA TYR A 234 11.62 -11.41 17.82
C TYR A 234 10.43 -11.16 18.74
N HIS A 235 10.49 -11.71 19.95
CA HIS A 235 9.41 -11.66 20.95
C HIS A 235 8.92 -10.24 21.32
N HIS A 236 9.78 -9.23 21.14
CA HIS A 236 9.48 -7.83 21.42
C HIS A 236 9.32 -6.98 20.15
N ALA A 237 9.22 -7.60 18.98
CA ALA A 237 8.91 -6.89 17.76
C ALA A 237 7.49 -6.30 17.84
N LYS A 238 7.32 -5.11 17.27
CA LYS A 238 6.01 -4.50 17.06
C LYS A 238 5.62 -4.70 15.62
N ILE A 239 4.43 -5.24 15.40
CA ILE A 239 3.84 -5.46 14.09
C ILE A 239 2.55 -4.65 14.08
N ARG A 240 2.47 -3.64 13.23
CA ARG A 240 1.32 -2.74 13.14
C ARG A 240 0.79 -2.76 11.72
N GLU A 241 -0.49 -3.06 11.55
CA GLU A 241 -1.16 -2.87 10.27
C GLU A 241 -1.16 -1.37 9.93
N VAL A 242 -0.86 -1.06 8.66
CA VAL A 242 -0.83 0.30 8.15
C VAL A 242 -1.85 0.43 7.04
N ALA A 243 -2.76 1.39 7.19
CA ALA A 243 -3.77 1.69 6.17
C ALA A 243 -3.20 2.57 5.05
N ASP A 244 -2.33 3.51 5.38
CA ASP A 244 -1.65 4.36 4.41
C ASP A 244 -0.25 3.86 4.09
N ASP A 245 -0.02 3.56 2.82
CA ASP A 245 1.32 3.31 2.31
C ASP A 245 2.11 4.62 2.14
N TYR A 246 3.43 4.51 2.07
CA TYR A 246 4.35 5.63 1.84
C TYR A 246 4.48 5.95 0.35
N ASN A 247 4.79 7.21 0.03
CA ASN A 247 5.12 7.64 -1.34
C ASN A 247 6.59 8.06 -1.41
N ILE A 248 7.36 7.50 -2.35
CA ILE A 248 8.79 7.82 -2.54
C ILE A 248 9.03 8.89 -3.61
N PHE A 249 8.03 9.18 -4.43
CA PHE A 249 8.19 10.01 -5.62
C PHE A 249 8.22 11.49 -5.24
N ASN A 250 9.12 12.24 -5.87
CA ASN A 250 9.15 13.69 -5.73
C ASN A 250 7.94 14.31 -6.47
N THR A 251 7.31 15.31 -5.85
CA THR A 251 6.12 16.02 -6.37
C THR A 251 6.35 16.73 -7.70
N ASP A 252 7.54 17.31 -7.89
CA ASP A 252 7.90 18.20 -9.00
C ASP A 252 9.03 17.61 -9.88
N GLY A 253 9.39 16.35 -9.64
CA GLY A 253 10.49 15.66 -10.29
C GLY A 253 10.10 14.89 -11.55
N GLY A 254 11.03 14.08 -12.04
CA GLY A 254 10.79 13.10 -13.11
C GLY A 254 11.27 11.71 -12.70
N SER A 255 10.59 10.67 -13.19
CA SER A 255 10.94 9.28 -12.92
C SER A 255 11.61 8.63 -14.12
N VAL A 256 12.68 7.89 -13.86
CA VAL A 256 13.40 7.07 -14.86
C VAL A 256 13.66 5.68 -14.28
N GLY A 257 13.61 4.66 -15.13
CA GLY A 257 13.78 3.26 -14.71
C GLY A 257 14.85 2.54 -15.51
N ALA A 258 15.48 1.56 -14.87
CA ALA A 258 16.35 0.59 -15.51
C ALA A 258 16.08 -0.80 -14.92
N TYR A 259 16.39 -1.85 -15.67
CA TYR A 259 16.32 -3.23 -15.18
C TYR A 259 17.67 -3.91 -15.37
N ALA A 260 17.98 -4.83 -14.48
CA ALA A 260 19.18 -5.66 -14.53
C ALA A 260 18.81 -7.12 -14.26
N THR A 261 19.63 -8.03 -14.77
CA THR A 261 19.55 -9.46 -14.50
C THR A 261 20.94 -9.98 -14.14
N PHE A 262 21.00 -11.11 -13.43
CA PHE A 262 22.29 -11.75 -13.16
C PHE A 262 22.94 -12.21 -14.47
N ALA A 263 24.22 -11.89 -14.62
CA ALA A 263 25.01 -12.38 -15.75
C ALA A 263 25.28 -13.88 -15.67
N GLU A 264 25.29 -14.42 -14.45
CA GLU A 264 25.57 -15.81 -14.13
C GLU A 264 24.34 -16.48 -13.51
N ARG A 265 24.31 -17.82 -13.49
CA ARG A 265 23.18 -18.59 -12.93
C ARG A 265 23.09 -18.46 -11.42
N GLY A 266 21.90 -18.64 -10.85
CA GLY A 266 21.66 -18.55 -9.40
C GLY A 266 22.50 -19.50 -8.53
N VAL A 267 22.99 -20.61 -9.10
CA VAL A 267 23.95 -21.52 -8.43
C VAL A 267 25.33 -20.87 -8.20
N MET A 268 25.64 -19.77 -8.89
CA MET A 268 26.84 -18.95 -8.74
C MET A 268 26.46 -17.58 -8.15
N PRO A 269 26.20 -17.49 -6.83
CA PRO A 269 25.80 -16.24 -6.20
C PRO A 269 26.94 -15.22 -6.24
N ILE A 270 26.59 -13.92 -6.19
CA ILE A 270 27.58 -12.83 -6.12
C ILE A 270 28.48 -12.98 -4.89
N LYS A 271 27.89 -13.32 -3.74
CA LYS A 271 28.59 -13.67 -2.49
C LYS A 271 27.81 -14.76 -1.75
N THR A 272 28.52 -15.66 -1.08
CA THR A 272 27.94 -16.62 -0.13
C THR A 272 27.88 -16.01 1.26
N TYR A 273 27.07 -16.60 2.16
CA TYR A 273 26.97 -16.13 3.54
C TYR A 273 28.32 -16.15 4.27
N ASP A 274 29.18 -17.15 4.00
CA ASP A 274 30.54 -17.23 4.56
C ASP A 274 31.45 -16.06 4.14
N ASN A 275 31.15 -15.45 2.98
CA ASN A 275 31.94 -14.36 2.40
C ASN A 275 31.33 -12.97 2.66
N ILE A 276 30.24 -12.89 3.43
CA ILE A 276 29.64 -11.63 3.90
C ILE A 276 30.21 -11.32 5.29
N GLU A 277 31.21 -10.44 5.33
CA GLU A 277 31.93 -10.07 6.57
C GLU A 277 31.18 -9.01 7.40
N HIS A 278 30.35 -8.18 6.75
CA HIS A 278 29.65 -7.06 7.36
C HIS A 278 28.20 -6.99 6.86
N ASP A 279 27.32 -6.47 7.71
CA ASP A 279 25.91 -6.27 7.39
C ASP A 279 25.74 -5.25 6.24
N PRO A 280 25.20 -5.66 5.08
CA PRO A 280 24.96 -4.77 3.95
C PRO A 280 23.87 -3.73 4.23
N MET A 281 22.99 -3.96 5.21
CA MET A 281 21.91 -3.04 5.56
C MET A 281 22.45 -1.70 6.04
N ASN A 282 23.58 -1.69 6.76
CA ASN A 282 24.22 -0.45 7.22
C ASN A 282 24.57 0.50 6.07
N MET A 283 24.94 -0.05 4.89
CA MET A 283 25.22 0.77 3.72
C MET A 283 23.95 1.41 3.17
N ILE A 284 22.87 0.64 3.08
CA ILE A 284 21.55 1.12 2.63
C ILE A 284 21.05 2.22 3.57
N LEU A 285 21.07 1.96 4.88
CA LEU A 285 20.60 2.92 5.90
C LEU A 285 21.41 4.23 5.88
N ASN A 286 22.72 4.17 5.64
CA ASN A 286 23.57 5.37 5.50
C ASN A 286 23.31 6.15 4.20
N VAL A 287 22.82 5.51 3.16
CA VAL A 287 22.35 6.23 1.96
C VAL A 287 21.02 6.90 2.25
N PHE A 288 20.09 6.18 2.88
CA PHE A 288 18.76 6.70 3.21
C PHE A 288 18.84 7.89 4.16
N SER A 289 19.72 7.84 5.17
CA SER A 289 19.89 8.95 6.14
C SER A 289 20.45 10.25 5.56
N LYS A 290 20.93 10.24 4.31
CA LYS A 290 21.43 11.43 3.61
C LYS A 290 20.38 12.07 2.71
N LEU A 291 19.24 11.41 2.52
CA LEU A 291 18.13 11.96 1.76
C LEU A 291 17.48 13.09 2.57
N LYS A 292 16.98 14.11 1.86
CA LYS A 292 16.25 15.22 2.49
C LYS A 292 14.89 14.74 2.97
N THR A 293 14.49 15.22 4.15
CA THR A 293 13.18 14.97 4.74
C THR A 293 12.01 15.35 3.82
N GLU A 294 12.17 16.41 3.02
CA GLU A 294 11.15 16.87 2.09
C GLU A 294 11.63 16.72 0.65
N GLY A 295 10.83 16.00 -0.15
CA GLY A 295 11.00 15.83 -1.59
C GLY A 295 11.94 14.69 -2.00
N GLU A 296 12.62 14.00 -1.08
CA GLU A 296 13.46 12.84 -1.41
C GLU A 296 12.94 11.61 -0.67
N GLY A 297 12.62 10.55 -1.41
CA GLY A 297 12.22 9.26 -0.88
C GLY A 297 12.97 8.13 -1.55
N ALA A 298 13.03 6.98 -0.89
CA ALA A 298 13.66 5.78 -1.43
C ALA A 298 13.04 4.53 -0.83
N ALA A 299 12.94 3.47 -1.63
CA ALA A 299 12.54 2.16 -1.14
C ALA A 299 13.35 1.05 -1.81
N ILE A 300 13.55 -0.02 -1.06
CA ILE A 300 14.04 -1.31 -1.55
C ILE A 300 13.00 -2.35 -1.20
N GLN A 301 12.41 -2.96 -2.22
CA GLN A 301 11.40 -4.00 -2.07
C GLN A 301 11.97 -5.36 -2.49
N LEU A 302 11.77 -6.36 -1.64
CA LEU A 302 12.05 -7.76 -1.90
C LEU A 302 10.72 -8.49 -2.05
N VAL A 303 10.47 -9.05 -3.24
CA VAL A 303 9.32 -9.91 -3.49
C VAL A 303 9.74 -11.36 -3.31
N VAL A 304 9.15 -12.04 -2.34
CA VAL A 304 9.55 -13.39 -1.94
C VAL A 304 8.41 -14.36 -2.18
N ALA A 305 8.66 -15.38 -3.01
CA ALA A 305 7.69 -16.40 -3.37
C ALA A 305 8.25 -17.80 -3.06
N PRO A 306 7.46 -18.70 -2.46
CA PRO A 306 7.83 -20.11 -2.34
C PRO A 306 8.09 -20.71 -3.72
N ALA A 307 9.18 -21.47 -3.84
CA ALA A 307 9.59 -22.11 -5.09
C ALA A 307 9.64 -23.64 -4.99
N GLY A 308 9.26 -24.20 -3.84
CA GLY A 308 9.33 -25.63 -3.54
C GLY A 308 10.71 -26.22 -3.87
N ASP A 309 10.70 -27.36 -4.54
CA ASP A 309 11.93 -28.09 -4.88
C ASP A 309 12.55 -27.66 -6.21
N LYS A 310 12.03 -26.62 -6.88
CA LYS A 310 12.46 -26.22 -8.24
C LYS A 310 13.97 -25.99 -8.30
N PHE A 311 14.47 -25.09 -7.47
CA PHE A 311 15.89 -24.74 -7.45
C PHE A 311 16.76 -25.87 -6.89
N ILE A 312 16.25 -26.65 -5.94
CA ILE A 312 16.96 -27.81 -5.39
C ILE A 312 17.21 -28.85 -6.49
N ASN A 313 16.18 -29.19 -7.25
CA ASN A 313 16.28 -30.13 -8.36
C ASN A 313 17.21 -29.61 -9.47
N GLU A 314 17.10 -28.31 -9.81
CA GLU A 314 17.98 -27.67 -10.78
C GLU A 314 19.45 -27.73 -10.33
N PHE A 315 19.74 -27.45 -9.06
CA PHE A 315 21.10 -27.50 -8.52
C PHE A 315 21.65 -28.93 -8.45
N HIS A 316 20.83 -29.93 -8.12
CA HIS A 316 21.25 -31.33 -8.19
C HIS A 316 21.62 -31.75 -9.60
N MET A 317 20.81 -31.38 -10.60
CA MET A 317 21.15 -31.66 -12.00
C MET A 317 22.47 -31.01 -12.40
N ILE A 318 22.66 -29.74 -12.05
CA ILE A 318 23.91 -29.03 -12.34
C ILE A 318 25.10 -29.71 -11.66
N LEU A 319 24.94 -30.13 -10.41
CA LEU A 319 25.98 -30.79 -9.65
C LEU A 319 26.37 -32.14 -10.25
N ASP A 320 25.40 -32.93 -10.73
CA ASP A 320 25.65 -34.23 -11.35
C ASP A 320 26.38 -34.07 -12.70
N ASP A 321 25.96 -33.12 -13.54
CA ASP A 321 26.66 -32.81 -14.79
C ASP A 321 28.12 -32.36 -14.54
N VAL A 322 28.35 -31.61 -13.45
CA VAL A 322 29.70 -31.19 -13.04
C VAL A 322 30.53 -32.37 -12.55
N LYS A 323 29.96 -33.29 -11.78
CA LYS A 323 30.63 -34.53 -11.35
C LYS A 323 31.02 -35.42 -12.54
N ASP A 324 30.21 -35.40 -13.60
CA ASP A 324 30.46 -36.11 -14.86
C ASP A 324 31.49 -35.38 -15.77
N GLY A 325 32.08 -34.28 -15.28
CA GLY A 325 33.20 -33.58 -15.92
C GLY A 325 32.77 -32.41 -16.82
N MET A 326 31.49 -32.03 -16.83
CA MET A 326 31.06 -30.83 -17.55
C MET A 326 31.46 -29.56 -16.78
N SER A 327 31.86 -28.53 -17.51
CA SER A 327 32.09 -27.21 -16.92
C SER A 327 30.75 -26.60 -16.49
N VAL A 328 30.69 -26.02 -15.27
CA VAL A 328 29.52 -25.31 -14.70
C VAL A 328 28.90 -24.30 -15.69
N LYS A 329 29.72 -23.69 -16.57
CA LYS A 329 29.27 -22.74 -17.60
C LYS A 329 28.57 -23.39 -18.80
N HIS A 330 28.80 -24.67 -19.05
CA HIS A 330 28.33 -25.43 -20.22
C HIS A 330 27.23 -26.45 -19.91
N VAL A 331 26.94 -26.66 -18.63
CA VAL A 331 25.86 -27.55 -18.18
C VAL A 331 24.52 -27.02 -18.71
N ASN A 332 23.81 -27.81 -19.53
CA ASN A 332 22.50 -27.50 -20.16
C ASN A 332 22.45 -26.34 -21.18
N LEU A 333 23.14 -26.51 -22.30
CA LEU A 333 22.70 -25.98 -23.62
C LEU A 333 21.78 -26.97 -24.39
N ILE A 334 21.51 -28.17 -23.85
CA ILE A 334 21.02 -29.30 -24.67
C ILE A 334 19.61 -29.82 -24.28
N LYS A 335 18.99 -29.35 -23.18
CA LYS A 335 17.63 -29.81 -22.82
C LYS A 335 16.75 -28.67 -22.27
N LEU A 336 16.20 -27.89 -23.19
CA LEU A 336 14.94 -27.17 -23.02
C LEU A 336 14.00 -27.57 -24.15
#